data_AF-A0A7J3ZC23-F1
#
_entry.id   AF-A0A7J3ZC23-F1
#
_cell.length_a   1.000
_cell.length_b   1.000
_cell.length_c   1.000
_cell.angle_alpha   90.00
_cell.angle_beta   90.00
_cell.angle_gamma   90.00
#
_symmetry.space_group_name_H-M   'P 1'
#
loop_
_entity.id
_entity.type
_entity.pdbx_description
1 polymer ?
#
loop_
_entity_poly.entity_id
_entity_poly.type
_entity_poly.pdbx_seq_one_letter_code
_entity_poly.pdbx_strand_id
1 'polypeptide(L)'
;MEERQKQRVLKGVDYVIWALCIVAVFLISMYVGSWGILRSPDLSPQTRIINAAYQITYLLAMGVFSVFAGTLIFFVIKFRARGEEAEL
;
A
#
# COMPACT_ATOMS: atom_id res chain seq x y z
N MET A 1 -1.24 31.05 15.14
CA MET A 1 -1.42 29.71 15.78
C MET A 1 -2.56 28.93 15.16
N GLU A 2 -3.65 29.58 14.75
CA GLU A 2 -4.84 28.96 14.14
C GLU A 2 -4.58 28.26 12.79
N GLU A 3 -3.70 28.81 11.94
CA GLU A 3 -3.34 28.18 10.66
C GLU A 3 -2.56 26.86 10.81
N ARG A 4 -1.70 26.73 11.84
CA ARG A 4 -1.02 25.46 12.16
C ARG A 4 -1.99 24.38 12.61
N GLN A 5 -3.11 24.76 13.22
CA GLN A 5 -4.16 23.83 13.65
C GLN A 5 -4.98 23.33 12.46
N LYS A 6 -5.18 24.18 11.44
CA LYS A 6 -5.93 23.87 10.20
C LYS A 6 -5.25 22.82 9.33
N GLN A 7 -3.94 22.63 9.45
CA GLN A 7 -3.19 21.54 8.79
C GLN A 7 -3.23 20.21 9.56
N ARG A 8 -3.52 20.22 10.86
CA ARG A 8 -3.53 19.01 11.71
C ARG A 8 -4.83 18.22 11.61
N VAL A 9 -5.92 18.84 11.16
CA VAL A 9 -7.22 18.18 11.00
C VAL A 9 -7.29 17.55 9.62
N LEU A 10 -7.38 16.22 9.58
CA LEU A 10 -7.57 15.46 8.35
C LEU A 10 -8.93 15.82 7.72
N LYS A 11 -8.91 16.23 6.45
CA LYS A 11 -10.11 16.48 5.65
C LYS A 11 -10.54 15.19 4.97
N GLY A 12 -11.80 15.10 4.52
CA GLY A 12 -12.29 13.95 3.75
C GLY A 12 -11.41 13.57 2.55
N VAL A 13 -10.84 14.57 1.87
CA VAL A 13 -9.91 14.37 0.75
C VAL A 13 -8.62 13.67 1.19
N ASP A 14 -8.14 13.90 2.41
CA ASP A 14 -6.92 13.26 2.92
C ASP A 14 -7.11 11.74 3.06
N TYR A 15 -8.30 11.27 3.43
CA TYR A 15 -8.63 9.85 3.47
C TYR A 15 -8.68 9.21 2.08
N VAL A 16 -9.13 9.96 1.06
CA VAL A 16 -9.09 9.50 -0.33
C VAL A 16 -7.65 9.35 -0.80
N ILE A 17 -6.79 10.34 -0.52
CA ILE A 17 -5.36 10.28 -0.86
C ILE A 17 -4.69 9.11 -0.12
N TRP A 18 -4.99 8.90 1.15
CA TRP A 18 -4.48 7.75 1.92
C TRP A 18 -4.89 6.40 1.30
N ALA A 19 -6.17 6.24 0.95
CA ALA A 19 -6.65 5.03 0.27
C ALA A 19 -5.96 4.82 -1.09
N LEU A 20 -5.75 5.91 -1.86
CA LEU A 20 -5.00 5.85 -3.11
C LEU A 20 -3.54 5.42 -2.91
N CYS A 21 -2.87 5.86 -1.84
CA CYS A 21 -1.52 5.39 -1.50
C CYS A 21 -1.51 3.87 -1.27
N ILE A 22 -2.48 3.35 -0.52
CA ILE A 22 -2.58 1.89 -0.25
C ILE A 22 -2.83 1.13 -1.56
N VAL A 23 -3.82 1.55 -2.35
CA VAL A 23 -4.16 0.90 -3.63
C VAL A 23 -2.98 0.94 -4.60
N ALA A 24 -2.28 2.08 -4.71
CA ALA A 24 -1.11 2.21 -5.57
C ALA A 24 0.01 1.25 -5.16
N VAL A 25 0.33 1.18 -3.86
CA VAL A 25 1.35 0.26 -3.34
C VAL A 25 0.96 -1.19 -3.62
N PHE A 26 -0.30 -1.55 -3.38
CA PHE A 26 -0.81 -2.90 -3.65
C PHE A 26 -0.63 -3.29 -5.12
N LEU A 27 -1.11 -2.44 -6.05
CA LEU A 27 -1.06 -2.72 -7.48
C LEU A 27 0.37 -2.79 -8.01
N ILE A 28 1.24 -1.85 -7.59
CA ILE A 28 2.66 -1.86 -8.00
C ILE A 28 3.35 -3.12 -7.49
N SER A 29 3.12 -3.50 -6.22
CA SER A 29 3.78 -4.67 -5.62
C SER A 29 3.32 -5.98 -6.27
N MET A 30 2.01 -6.09 -6.55
CA MET A 30 1.44 -7.22 -7.28
C MET A 30 1.97 -7.31 -8.71
N TYR A 31 2.08 -6.18 -9.41
CA TYR A 31 2.60 -6.12 -10.77
C TYR A 31 4.08 -6.50 -10.85
N VAL A 32 4.93 -5.90 -10.01
CA VAL A 32 6.39 -6.13 -10.01
C VAL A 32 6.74 -7.55 -9.59
N GLY A 33 6.08 -8.08 -8.57
CA GLY A 33 6.42 -9.41 -8.07
C GLY A 33 5.81 -10.58 -8.83
N SER A 34 4.83 -10.33 -9.71
CA SER A 34 4.03 -11.38 -10.36
C SER A 34 3.53 -12.46 -9.37
N TRP A 35 3.25 -12.03 -8.13
CA TRP A 35 3.03 -12.93 -7.00
C TRP A 35 1.75 -13.76 -7.19
N GLY A 36 1.82 -15.03 -6.80
CA GLY A 36 0.65 -15.90 -6.84
C GLY A 36 0.23 -16.29 -8.25
N ILE A 37 1.11 -16.31 -9.25
CA ILE A 37 0.75 -16.76 -10.60
C ILE A 37 1.77 -17.77 -11.12
N LEU A 38 1.59 -19.05 -10.79
CA LEU A 38 2.24 -20.15 -11.51
C LEU A 38 1.42 -20.48 -12.77
N ARG A 39 1.90 -20.06 -13.94
CA ARG A 39 1.22 -20.24 -15.24
C ARG A 39 1.68 -21.47 -16.04
N SER A 40 2.48 -22.36 -15.45
CA SER A 40 3.01 -23.48 -16.23
C SER A 40 1.86 -24.43 -16.64
N PRO A 41 1.71 -24.74 -17.94
CA PRO A 41 0.72 -25.70 -18.42
C PRO A 41 1.01 -27.13 -17.95
N ASP A 42 2.24 -27.41 -17.50
CA ASP A 42 2.72 -28.73 -17.11
C ASP A 42 2.50 -29.04 -15.61
N LEU A 43 1.67 -28.26 -14.93
CA LEU A 43 1.42 -28.42 -13.50
C LEU A 43 0.60 -29.69 -13.21
N SER A 44 1.12 -30.55 -12.34
CA SER A 44 0.36 -31.70 -11.83
C SER A 44 -0.92 -31.24 -11.12
N PRO A 45 -1.97 -32.10 -11.06
CA PRO A 45 -3.21 -31.76 -10.35
C PRO A 45 -2.99 -31.32 -8.90
N GLN A 46 -2.06 -31.97 -8.18
CA GLN A 46 -1.69 -31.64 -6.81
C GLN A 46 -1.02 -30.27 -6.72
N THR A 47 -0.11 -29.97 -7.66
CA THR A 47 0.57 -28.67 -7.71
C THR A 47 -0.42 -27.53 -7.99
N ARG A 48 -1.49 -27.76 -8.76
CA ARG A 48 -2.53 -26.75 -9.00
C ARG A 48 -3.29 -26.37 -7.73
N ILE A 49 -3.61 -27.35 -6.88
CA ILE A 49 -4.29 -27.11 -5.59
C ILE A 49 -3.38 -26.31 -4.66
N ILE A 50 -2.11 -26.71 -4.54
CA ILE A 50 -1.13 -26.01 -3.73
C ILE A 50 -0.94 -24.59 -4.25
N ASN A 51 -0.77 -24.42 -5.56
CA ASN A 51 -0.63 -23.10 -6.19
C ASN A 51 -1.77 -22.17 -5.77
N ALA A 52 -3.04 -22.60 -5.85
CA ALA A 52 -4.19 -21.79 -5.44
C ALA A 52 -4.06 -21.25 -4.00
N ALA A 53 -3.63 -22.09 -3.05
CA ALA A 53 -3.40 -21.66 -1.68
C ALA A 53 -2.27 -20.61 -1.60
N TYR A 54 -1.16 -20.81 -2.32
CA TYR A 54 -0.10 -19.82 -2.41
C TYR A 54 -0.58 -18.50 -3.02
N GLN A 55 -1.42 -18.52 -4.07
CA GLN A 55 -1.95 -17.29 -4.67
C GLN A 55 -2.72 -16.46 -3.64
N ILE A 56 -3.56 -17.13 -2.85
CA ILE A 56 -4.34 -16.50 -1.78
C ILE A 56 -3.39 -15.91 -0.72
N THR A 57 -2.39 -16.68 -0.27
CA THR A 57 -1.41 -16.20 0.71
C THR A 57 -0.67 -14.97 0.20
N TYR A 58 -0.19 -14.97 -1.04
CA TYR A 58 0.49 -13.82 -1.63
C TYR A 58 -0.42 -12.59 -1.74
N LEU A 59 -1.67 -12.75 -2.17
CA LEU A 59 -2.64 -11.66 -2.24
C LEU A 59 -2.90 -11.05 -0.86
N LEU A 60 -3.10 -11.88 0.17
CA LEU A 60 -3.33 -11.42 1.53
C LEU A 60 -2.09 -10.73 2.12
N ALA A 61 -0.90 -11.29 1.91
CA ALA A 61 0.35 -10.71 2.36
C ALA A 61 0.59 -9.34 1.71
N MET A 62 0.36 -9.21 0.40
CA MET A 62 0.45 -7.92 -0.29
C MET A 62 -0.62 -6.93 0.20
N GLY A 63 -1.82 -7.42 0.56
CA GLY A 63 -2.85 -6.61 1.20
C GLY A 63 -2.35 -5.97 2.50
N VAL A 64 -1.85 -6.79 3.43
CA VAL A 64 -1.30 -6.30 4.71
C VAL A 64 -0.12 -5.35 4.50
N PHE A 65 0.82 -5.72 3.62
CA PHE A 65 1.97 -4.88 3.28
C PHE A 65 1.54 -3.52 2.73
N SER A 66 0.58 -3.50 1.81
CA SER A 66 0.11 -2.27 1.17
C SER A 66 -0.56 -1.31 2.14
N VAL A 67 -1.32 -1.83 3.11
CA VAL A 67 -1.93 -1.01 4.17
C VAL A 67 -0.82 -0.34 4.99
N PHE A 68 0.20 -1.10 5.40
CA PHE A 68 1.29 -0.57 6.21
C PHE A 68 2.15 0.44 5.43
N ALA A 69 2.69 0.04 4.28
CA ALA A 69 3.57 0.88 3.47
C ALA A 69 2.83 2.09 2.88
N GLY A 70 1.60 1.91 2.40
CA GLY A 70 0.76 3.01 1.90
C GLY A 70 0.44 4.04 2.97
N THR A 71 0.18 3.60 4.21
CA THR A 71 -0.02 4.50 5.35
C THR A 71 1.23 5.30 5.68
N LEU A 72 2.40 4.65 5.70
CA LEU A 72 3.69 5.34 5.93
C LEU A 72 3.97 6.39 4.85
N ILE A 73 3.75 6.06 3.57
CA ILE A 73 3.89 7.01 2.46
C ILE A 73 2.98 8.21 2.66
N PHE A 74 1.71 7.97 3.00
CA PHE A 74 0.76 9.05 3.27
C PHE A 74 1.25 9.96 4.41
N PHE A 75 1.72 9.39 5.52
CA PHE A 75 2.26 10.18 6.64
C PHE A 75 3.48 11.01 6.24
N VAL A 76 4.40 10.43 5.47
CA VAL A 76 5.56 11.17 4.95
C VAL A 76 5.12 12.30 4.03
N ILE A 77 4.13 12.10 3.16
CA ILE A 77 3.66 13.18 2.27
C ILE A 77 2.94 14.28 3.05
N LYS A 78 2.07 13.90 4.00
CA LYS A 78 1.18 14.83 4.70
C LYS A 78 1.85 15.59 5.83
N PHE A 79 2.70 14.92 6.60
CA PHE A 79 3.31 15.44 7.84
C PHE A 79 4.81 15.71 7.71
N ARG A 80 5.39 15.64 6.51
CA ARG A 80 6.78 16.03 6.30
C ARG A 80 6.96 17.50 6.64
N ALA A 81 7.88 17.76 7.57
CA ALA A 81 8.35 19.09 7.89
C ALA A 81 8.87 19.76 6.60
N ARG A 82 8.34 20.94 6.29
CA ARG A 82 8.87 21.82 5.25
C ARG A 82 9.84 22.77 5.92
N GLY A 83 11.04 22.95 5.33
CA GLY A 83 12.17 23.63 5.97
C GLY A 83 11.88 25.04 6.49
N GLU A 84 10.84 25.72 5.98
CA GLU A 84 10.37 27.02 6.47
C GLU A 84 9.89 27.00 7.94
N GLU A 85 9.54 25.83 8.50
CA GLU A 85 9.13 25.69 9.91
C GLU A 85 10.29 25.37 10.87
N ALA A 86 11.51 25.12 10.36
CA ALA A 86 12.66 24.71 11.17
C ALA A 86 13.56 25.89 11.62
N GLU A 87 13.30 27.10 11.12
CA GLU A 87 14.12 28.30 11.38
C GLU A 87 13.44 29.36 12.28
N LEU A 88 12.35 29.00 12.98
CA LEU A 88 11.70 29.82 14.01
C LEU A 88 11.73 29.11 15.38
#